data_AF-A0A963HV20-F1
#
_entry.id   AF-A0A963HV20-F1
#
_cell.length_a   1.000
_cell.length_b   1.000
_cell.length_c   1.000
_cell.angle_alpha   90.00
_cell.angle_beta   90.00
_cell.angle_gamma   90.00
#
_symmetry.space_group_name_H-M   'P 1'
#
loop_
_entity.id
_entity.type
_entity.pdbx_description
1 polymer ?
#
loop_
_entity_poly.entity_id
_entity_poly.type
_entity_poly.pdbx_seq_one_letter_code
_entity_poly.pdbx_strand_id
1 'polypeptide(L)'
;MTDTFYEVLRRQGITRRSFLKFCSLTATSLGLGSAFAPKIAHALETKPRTPVIWLHGLECTCCSESFIRSAHPLTKDVVLSMLSLDYDDTLMAAAGHQAEAILEEVKRKYKGNYILAVEGNPPLNEDGMFCIQSGRPFIEKLKETAADCKAIISWGSCASWGCVQAAKPNPTRATPVHKVIFDKPIIKVPGCPPIAEVMTAVVTYMLTFDKLPELDRQGRPKMFYGQRIHDKCYRRPHFDAGQFVEEWDDDQARMGYCLYKMGCKGPTTYNACSTVRWNDGVSFPIQSGHGCIGCSEDGFWDKGSFYDRVTDIKQFGVEANADKVGGTAAAVVGASVAAHAAVTALARARQKTGIDTPKGED
;
A
#
# COMPACT_ATOMS: atom_id res chain seq x y z
N MET A 1 -29.09 -18.98 18.04
CA MET A 1 -28.01 -18.48 18.92
C MET A 1 -26.76 -18.43 18.06
N THR A 2 -26.16 -17.26 17.84
CA THR A 2 -24.94 -17.13 17.04
C THR A 2 -23.75 -17.56 17.89
N ASP A 3 -23.07 -18.65 17.52
CA ASP A 3 -21.90 -19.14 18.24
C ASP A 3 -20.82 -18.04 18.33
N THR A 4 -20.16 -17.93 19.48
CA THR A 4 -18.98 -17.08 19.68
C THR A 4 -17.76 -17.66 18.95
N PHE A 5 -16.74 -16.83 18.71
CA PHE A 5 -15.51 -17.28 18.06
C PHE A 5 -14.84 -18.43 18.83
N TYR A 6 -14.77 -18.33 20.16
CA TYR A 6 -14.15 -19.37 20.98
C TYR A 6 -14.92 -20.69 20.91
N GLU A 7 -16.26 -20.67 20.91
CA GLU A 7 -17.06 -21.90 20.80
C GLU A 7 -16.81 -22.65 19.50
N VAL A 8 -16.70 -21.95 18.37
CA VAL A 8 -16.38 -22.56 17.06
C VAL A 8 -14.98 -23.19 17.08
N LEU A 9 -13.97 -22.45 17.56
CA LEU A 9 -12.60 -22.98 17.67
C LEU A 9 -12.52 -24.22 18.56
N ARG A 10 -13.25 -24.23 19.67
CA ARG A 10 -13.28 -25.38 20.59
C ARG A 10 -13.93 -26.61 19.93
N ARG A 11 -14.98 -26.44 19.12
CA ARG A 11 -15.58 -27.54 18.32
C ARG A 11 -14.61 -28.10 17.27
N GLN A 12 -13.72 -27.27 16.73
CA GLN A 12 -12.68 -27.67 15.78
C GLN A 12 -11.41 -28.27 16.45
N GLY A 13 -11.43 -28.49 17.77
CA GLY A 13 -10.31 -29.10 18.50
C GLY A 13 -9.15 -28.15 18.84
N ILE A 14 -9.29 -26.85 18.62
CA ILE A 14 -8.25 -25.87 18.93
C ILE A 14 -8.10 -25.71 20.44
N THR A 15 -6.86 -25.78 20.94
CA THR A 15 -6.57 -25.62 22.37
C THR A 15 -6.64 -24.15 22.82
N ARG A 16 -6.97 -23.90 24.09
CA ARG A 16 -6.94 -22.55 24.68
C ARG A 16 -5.57 -21.88 24.52
N ARG A 17 -4.48 -22.65 24.56
CA ARG A 17 -3.11 -22.14 24.34
C ARG A 17 -2.91 -21.63 22.91
N SER A 18 -3.36 -22.37 21.91
CA SER A 18 -3.29 -21.96 20.50
C SER A 18 -4.13 -20.70 20.25
N PHE A 19 -5.32 -20.64 20.86
CA PHE A 19 -6.17 -19.45 20.81
C PHE A 19 -5.50 -18.20 21.40
N LEU A 20 -4.86 -18.31 22.57
CA LEU A 20 -4.15 -17.17 23.16
C LEU A 20 -2.93 -16.75 22.34
N LYS A 21 -2.20 -17.70 21.72
CA LYS A 21 -1.12 -17.37 20.77
C LYS A 21 -1.63 -16.57 19.58
N PHE A 22 -2.77 -16.99 19.02
CA PHE A 22 -3.43 -16.27 17.94
C PHE A 22 -3.77 -14.83 18.35
N CYS A 23 -4.40 -14.64 19.52
CA CYS A 23 -4.72 -13.31 20.02
C CYS A 23 -3.48 -12.42 20.19
N SER A 24 -2.35 -12.99 20.62
CA SER A 24 -1.07 -12.27 20.72
C SER A 24 -0.49 -11.89 19.36
N LEU A 25 -0.52 -12.80 18.39
CA LEU A 25 -0.06 -12.51 17.03
C LEU A 25 -0.91 -11.43 16.36
N THR A 26 -2.22 -11.50 16.55
CA THR A 26 -3.15 -10.45 16.14
C THR A 26 -2.82 -9.11 16.79
N ALA A 27 -2.54 -9.06 18.10
CA ALA A 27 -2.13 -7.81 18.74
C ALA A 27 -0.90 -7.20 18.05
N THR A 28 0.11 -8.03 17.80
CA THR A 28 1.34 -7.61 17.12
C THR A 28 1.09 -7.13 15.69
N SER A 29 0.29 -7.84 14.90
CA SER A 29 0.01 -7.45 13.50
C SER A 29 -0.78 -6.14 13.41
N LEU A 30 -1.59 -5.84 14.43
CA LEU A 30 -2.28 -4.56 14.59
C LEU A 30 -1.37 -3.42 15.14
N GLY A 31 -0.10 -3.70 15.42
CA GLY A 31 0.81 -2.74 16.07
C GLY A 31 0.41 -2.41 17.51
N LEU A 32 -0.36 -3.29 18.17
CA LEU A 32 -0.82 -3.13 19.54
C LEU A 32 0.17 -3.77 20.50
N GLY A 33 0.37 -3.15 21.67
CA GLY A 33 1.18 -3.73 22.74
C GLY A 33 0.60 -5.06 23.26
N SER A 34 1.45 -5.90 23.86
CA SER A 34 1.10 -7.21 24.40
C SER A 34 -0.09 -7.20 25.38
N ALA A 35 -0.35 -6.06 26.03
CA ALA A 35 -1.49 -5.83 26.92
C ALA A 35 -2.86 -5.93 26.21
N PHE A 36 -2.91 -5.90 24.87
CA PHE A 36 -4.16 -6.04 24.10
C PHE A 36 -4.52 -7.49 23.79
N ALA A 37 -3.59 -8.44 23.91
CA ALA A 37 -3.88 -9.85 23.64
C ALA A 37 -5.02 -10.42 24.53
N PRO A 38 -5.11 -10.11 25.84
CA PRO A 38 -6.24 -10.53 26.66
C PRO A 38 -7.57 -9.88 26.26
N LYS A 39 -7.55 -8.64 25.75
CA LYS A 39 -8.76 -7.95 25.27
C LYS A 39 -9.28 -8.59 23.98
N ILE A 40 -8.37 -8.94 23.07
CA ILE A 40 -8.69 -9.71 21.86
C ILE A 40 -9.29 -11.06 22.25
N ALA A 41 -8.66 -11.79 23.17
CA ALA A 41 -9.16 -13.08 23.64
C ALA A 41 -10.57 -12.96 24.23
N HIS A 42 -10.81 -11.97 25.10
CA HIS A 42 -12.12 -11.77 25.69
C HIS A 42 -13.20 -11.43 24.65
N ALA A 43 -12.90 -10.56 23.68
CA ALA A 43 -13.83 -10.20 22.61
C ALA A 43 -14.22 -11.44 21.78
N LEU A 44 -13.23 -12.27 21.44
CA LEU A 44 -13.44 -13.51 20.70
C LEU A 44 -14.15 -14.61 21.53
N GLU A 45 -14.03 -14.60 22.86
CA GLU A 45 -14.77 -15.51 23.73
C GLU A 45 -16.24 -15.14 23.91
N THR A 46 -16.60 -13.87 23.74
CA THR A 46 -17.90 -13.35 24.20
C THR A 46 -18.78 -12.76 23.10
N LYS A 47 -18.20 -12.40 21.94
CA LYS A 47 -18.96 -11.76 20.86
C LYS A 47 -19.34 -12.75 19.76
N PRO A 48 -20.60 -12.70 19.29
CA PRO A 48 -21.01 -13.33 18.03
C PRO A 48 -20.12 -12.87 16.87
N ARG A 49 -19.91 -13.75 15.89
CA ARG A 49 -19.24 -13.39 14.63
C ARG A 49 -20.05 -12.31 13.91
N THR A 50 -19.35 -11.28 13.43
CA THR A 50 -20.02 -10.18 12.69
C THR A 50 -20.37 -10.66 11.27
N PRO A 51 -21.63 -10.50 10.83
CA PRO A 51 -22.04 -10.81 9.46
C PRO A 51 -21.36 -9.87 8.46
N VAL A 52 -20.84 -10.44 7.39
CA VAL A 52 -20.20 -9.72 6.28
C VAL A 52 -20.87 -10.14 4.99
N ILE A 53 -21.30 -9.14 4.22
CA ILE A 53 -21.72 -9.28 2.83
C ILE A 53 -20.60 -8.69 1.98
N TRP A 54 -20.00 -9.49 1.10
CA TRP A 54 -18.98 -9.05 0.16
C TRP A 54 -19.57 -8.98 -1.25
N LEU A 55 -19.71 -7.76 -1.77
CA LEU A 55 -20.21 -7.50 -3.11
C LEU A 55 -19.07 -7.17 -4.07
N HIS A 56 -19.24 -7.60 -5.32
CA HIS A 56 -18.27 -7.40 -6.41
C HIS A 56 -18.90 -6.56 -7.53
N GLY A 57 -18.32 -5.40 -7.84
CA GLY A 57 -18.75 -4.54 -8.96
C GLY A 57 -17.94 -4.79 -10.24
N LEU A 58 -17.63 -3.73 -11.00
CA LEU A 58 -16.55 -3.81 -12.01
C LEU A 58 -15.21 -3.96 -11.30
N GLU A 59 -14.56 -5.10 -11.51
CA GLU A 59 -13.40 -5.50 -10.73
C GLU A 59 -12.52 -6.51 -11.46
N CYS A 60 -11.42 -6.92 -10.82
CA CYS A 60 -10.48 -7.91 -11.34
C CYS A 60 -10.11 -9.00 -10.31
N THR A 61 -10.82 -9.04 -9.18
CA THR A 61 -10.74 -10.05 -8.11
C THR A 61 -9.39 -10.06 -7.38
N CYS A 62 -8.55 -9.05 -7.61
CA CYS A 62 -7.23 -8.98 -6.97
C CYS A 62 -7.31 -8.77 -5.46
N CYS A 63 -8.37 -8.14 -4.93
CA CYS A 63 -8.52 -7.92 -3.48
C CYS A 63 -8.99 -9.19 -2.80
N SER A 64 -9.97 -9.92 -3.36
CA SER A 64 -10.32 -11.28 -2.94
C SER A 64 -9.11 -12.20 -2.94
N GLU A 65 -8.33 -12.22 -4.03
CA GLU A 65 -7.10 -13.00 -4.11
C GLU A 65 -6.09 -12.58 -3.04
N SER A 66 -5.89 -11.28 -2.82
CA SER A 66 -5.01 -10.79 -1.76
C SER A 66 -5.49 -11.21 -0.38
N PHE A 67 -6.79 -11.07 -0.09
CA PHE A 67 -7.38 -11.42 1.20
C PHE A 67 -7.13 -12.88 1.57
N ILE A 68 -7.19 -13.81 0.62
CA ILE A 68 -6.90 -15.23 0.87
C ILE A 68 -5.39 -15.54 1.00
N ARG A 69 -4.49 -14.59 0.73
CA ARG A 69 -3.03 -14.74 0.95
C ARG A 69 -2.56 -14.35 2.36
N SER A 70 -3.46 -13.94 3.25
CA SER A 70 -3.07 -13.51 4.61
C SER A 70 -2.40 -14.64 5.39
N ALA A 71 -1.19 -14.39 5.90
CA ALA A 71 -0.47 -15.35 6.74
C ALA A 71 -0.99 -15.34 8.19
N HIS A 72 -1.24 -14.15 8.76
CA HIS A 72 -1.58 -13.99 10.18
C HIS A 72 -2.57 -12.84 10.42
N PRO A 73 -3.86 -13.12 10.70
CA PRO A 73 -4.49 -14.44 10.76
C PRO A 73 -4.57 -15.13 9.38
N LEU A 74 -4.57 -16.46 9.36
CA LEU A 74 -4.87 -17.19 8.12
C LEU A 74 -6.31 -16.88 7.71
N THR A 75 -6.57 -16.77 6.41
CA THR A 75 -7.92 -16.47 5.92
C THR A 75 -8.94 -17.53 6.33
N LYS A 76 -8.50 -18.79 6.45
CA LYS A 76 -9.30 -19.87 7.06
C LYS A 76 -9.79 -19.48 8.46
N ASP A 77 -8.91 -18.96 9.30
CA ASP A 77 -9.28 -18.57 10.67
C ASP A 77 -10.14 -17.30 10.66
N VAL A 78 -9.95 -16.41 9.69
CA VAL A 78 -10.83 -15.26 9.49
C VAL A 78 -12.25 -15.71 9.15
N VAL A 79 -12.43 -16.52 8.11
CA VAL A 79 -13.75 -16.95 7.61
C VAL A 79 -14.42 -17.96 8.54
N LEU A 80 -13.69 -18.95 9.06
CA LEU A 80 -14.28 -19.96 9.93
C LEU A 80 -14.49 -19.47 11.36
N SER A 81 -13.75 -18.45 11.79
CA SER A 81 -13.72 -18.11 13.20
C SER A 81 -14.00 -16.63 13.47
N MET A 82 -13.42 -15.67 12.75
CA MET A 82 -13.54 -14.23 13.06
C MET A 82 -14.83 -13.57 12.57
N LEU A 83 -15.23 -13.85 11.33
CA LEU A 83 -16.40 -13.24 10.70
C LEU A 83 -17.36 -14.32 10.22
N SER A 84 -18.59 -13.92 9.92
CA SER A 84 -19.51 -14.76 9.15
C SER A 84 -19.56 -14.17 7.75
N LEU A 85 -18.79 -14.75 6.82
CA LEU A 85 -18.83 -14.38 5.40
C LEU A 85 -20.10 -14.99 4.82
N ASP A 86 -21.21 -14.31 5.04
CA ASP A 86 -22.54 -14.85 4.77
C ASP A 86 -22.93 -14.69 3.29
N TYR A 87 -22.22 -13.85 2.54
CA TYR A 87 -22.36 -13.71 1.10
C TYR A 87 -21.02 -13.27 0.48
N ASP A 88 -20.56 -14.00 -0.54
CA ASP A 88 -19.41 -13.67 -1.38
C ASP A 88 -19.49 -14.48 -2.67
N ASP A 89 -19.70 -13.82 -3.82
CA ASP A 89 -19.88 -14.48 -5.11
C ASP A 89 -18.67 -15.37 -5.51
N THR A 90 -17.47 -15.10 -4.99
CA THR A 90 -16.26 -15.85 -5.33
C THR A 90 -16.16 -17.18 -4.57
N LEU A 91 -16.65 -17.25 -3.33
CA LEU A 91 -16.40 -18.36 -2.41
C LEU A 91 -17.65 -19.16 -2.01
N MET A 92 -18.85 -18.60 -2.23
CA MET A 92 -20.09 -19.24 -1.79
C MET A 92 -20.46 -20.45 -2.65
N ALA A 93 -21.08 -21.45 -2.03
CA ALA A 93 -21.53 -22.66 -2.72
C ALA A 93 -22.81 -22.44 -3.56
N ALA A 94 -23.68 -21.52 -3.13
CA ALA A 94 -24.95 -21.25 -3.79
C ALA A 94 -24.77 -20.32 -5.00
N ALA A 95 -25.59 -20.47 -6.02
CA ALA A 95 -25.59 -19.65 -7.23
C ALA A 95 -27.03 -19.32 -7.65
N GLY A 96 -27.19 -18.42 -8.63
CA GLY A 96 -28.51 -18.03 -9.16
C GLY A 96 -29.47 -17.58 -8.05
N HIS A 97 -30.73 -18.03 -8.12
CA HIS A 97 -31.77 -17.65 -7.17
C HIS A 97 -31.46 -18.03 -5.71
N GLN A 98 -30.67 -19.09 -5.47
CA GLN A 98 -30.25 -19.46 -4.13
C GLN A 98 -29.29 -18.41 -3.54
N ALA A 99 -28.38 -17.87 -4.36
CA ALA A 99 -27.49 -16.80 -3.93
C ALA A 99 -28.28 -15.52 -3.62
N GLU A 100 -29.26 -15.16 -4.46
CA GLU A 100 -30.15 -14.02 -4.23
C GLU A 100 -30.95 -14.16 -2.93
N ALA A 101 -31.51 -15.36 -2.68
CA ALA A 101 -32.26 -15.64 -1.46
C ALA A 101 -31.39 -15.51 -0.19
N ILE A 102 -30.14 -15.97 -0.24
CA ILE A 102 -29.18 -15.83 0.87
C ILE A 102 -28.89 -14.35 1.13
N LEU A 103 -28.63 -13.55 0.09
CA LEU A 103 -28.37 -12.12 0.25
C LEU A 103 -29.52 -11.41 0.96
N GLU A 104 -30.76 -11.64 0.52
CA GLU A 104 -31.94 -11.04 1.13
C GLU A 104 -32.20 -11.55 2.55
N GLU A 105 -31.94 -12.84 2.82
CA GLU A 105 -32.04 -13.39 4.16
C GLU A 105 -31.06 -12.69 5.12
N VAL A 106 -29.79 -12.56 4.72
CA VAL A 106 -28.73 -11.94 5.53
C VAL A 106 -29.03 -10.47 5.78
N LYS A 107 -29.42 -9.71 4.74
CA LYS A 107 -29.85 -8.31 4.86
C LYS A 107 -30.99 -8.14 5.87
N ARG A 108 -32.03 -8.97 5.78
CA ARG A 108 -33.19 -8.93 6.68
C ARG A 108 -32.83 -9.32 8.11
N LYS A 109 -32.09 -10.42 8.28
CA LYS A 109 -31.75 -11.00 9.58
C LYS A 109 -30.79 -10.13 10.38
N TYR A 110 -29.88 -9.45 9.70
CA TYR A 110 -28.82 -8.64 10.33
C TYR A 110 -28.92 -7.16 10.01
N LYS A 111 -30.13 -6.68 9.67
CA LYS A 111 -30.42 -5.28 9.36
C LYS A 111 -29.78 -4.33 10.39
N GLY A 112 -28.98 -3.39 9.93
CA GLY A 112 -28.25 -2.40 10.72
C GLY A 112 -26.94 -2.89 11.35
N ASN A 113 -26.63 -4.19 11.26
CA ASN A 113 -25.53 -4.82 12.01
C ASN A 113 -24.47 -5.50 11.13
N TYR A 114 -24.75 -5.81 9.86
CA TYR A 114 -23.74 -6.40 8.98
C TYR A 114 -22.77 -5.35 8.42
N ILE A 115 -21.55 -5.79 8.12
CA ILE A 115 -20.56 -5.01 7.37
C ILE A 115 -20.71 -5.32 5.90
N LEU A 116 -20.72 -4.28 5.07
CA LEU A 116 -20.70 -4.42 3.62
C LEU A 116 -19.26 -4.25 3.12
N ALA A 117 -18.63 -5.33 2.71
CA ALA A 117 -17.40 -5.29 1.94
C ALA A 117 -17.73 -5.06 0.46
N VAL A 118 -17.04 -4.13 -0.19
CA VAL A 118 -17.21 -3.87 -1.61
C VAL A 118 -15.86 -3.96 -2.28
N GLU A 119 -15.73 -4.89 -3.22
CA GLU A 119 -14.66 -4.92 -4.20
C GLU A 119 -15.21 -4.43 -5.54
N GLY A 120 -14.38 -3.69 -6.30
CA GLY A 120 -14.85 -3.06 -7.52
C GLY A 120 -15.66 -1.79 -7.32
N ASN A 121 -16.34 -1.36 -8.38
CA ASN A 121 -17.17 -0.16 -8.36
C ASN A 121 -18.37 -0.23 -9.33
N PRO A 122 -19.42 0.58 -9.10
CA PRO A 122 -20.52 0.72 -10.05
C PRO A 122 -20.12 1.55 -11.28
N PRO A 123 -20.40 1.07 -12.51
CA PRO A 123 -20.44 1.91 -13.69
C PRO A 123 -21.73 2.74 -13.71
N LEU A 124 -21.66 3.97 -14.23
CA LEU A 124 -22.82 4.88 -14.34
C LEU A 124 -23.21 5.18 -15.79
N ASN A 125 -22.46 4.69 -16.77
CA ASN A 125 -22.81 4.82 -18.17
C ASN A 125 -23.76 3.67 -18.60
N GLU A 126 -24.50 3.87 -19.70
CA GLU A 126 -25.50 2.90 -20.22
C GLU A 126 -26.46 2.40 -19.12
N ASP A 127 -27.02 3.32 -18.34
CA ASP A 127 -27.91 3.06 -17.20
C ASP A 127 -27.33 2.11 -16.13
N GLY A 128 -26.00 1.98 -16.08
CA GLY A 128 -25.27 1.09 -15.18
C GLY A 128 -25.15 -0.36 -15.66
N MET A 129 -25.59 -0.65 -16.88
CA MET A 129 -25.63 -2.01 -17.44
C MET A 129 -24.27 -2.57 -17.88
N PHE A 130 -23.18 -1.81 -17.74
CA PHE A 130 -21.83 -2.36 -17.89
C PHE A 130 -21.48 -3.39 -16.79
N CYS A 131 -22.22 -3.41 -15.68
CA CYS A 131 -22.10 -4.44 -14.64
C CYS A 131 -23.50 -4.91 -14.25
N ILE A 132 -23.90 -6.08 -14.75
CA ILE A 132 -25.25 -6.64 -14.56
C ILE A 132 -25.16 -7.78 -13.56
N GLN A 133 -26.00 -7.74 -12.53
CA GLN A 133 -26.17 -8.83 -11.58
C GLN A 133 -27.65 -9.15 -11.45
N SER A 134 -28.00 -10.42 -11.60
CA SER A 134 -29.40 -10.87 -11.58
C SER A 134 -30.31 -10.10 -12.55
N GLY A 135 -29.79 -9.74 -13.73
CA GLY A 135 -30.54 -8.98 -14.73
C GLY A 135 -30.76 -7.49 -14.41
N ARG A 136 -30.16 -6.95 -13.34
CA ARG A 136 -30.26 -5.55 -12.93
C ARG A 136 -28.88 -4.86 -12.84
N PRO A 137 -28.80 -3.52 -12.96
CA PRO A 137 -27.56 -2.79 -12.72
C PRO A 137 -27.00 -3.06 -11.31
N PHE A 138 -25.70 -3.34 -11.21
CA PHE A 138 -25.02 -3.57 -9.92
C PHE A 138 -25.23 -2.42 -8.90
N ILE A 139 -25.35 -1.18 -9.38
CA ILE A 139 -25.60 -0.01 -8.53
C ILE A 139 -26.89 -0.15 -7.70
N GLU A 140 -27.91 -0.85 -8.18
CA GLU A 140 -29.13 -1.12 -7.41
C GLU A 140 -28.82 -2.04 -6.23
N LYS A 141 -28.22 -3.20 -6.50
CA LYS A 141 -27.80 -4.17 -5.46
C LYS A 141 -26.89 -3.52 -4.43
N LEU A 142 -25.95 -2.67 -4.87
CA LEU A 142 -25.07 -1.91 -3.99
C LEU A 142 -25.87 -0.97 -3.07
N LYS A 143 -26.80 -0.16 -3.60
CA LYS A 143 -27.61 0.77 -2.81
C LYS A 143 -28.54 0.05 -1.84
N GLU A 144 -29.24 -0.99 -2.30
CA GLU A 144 -30.13 -1.82 -1.48
C GLU A 144 -29.37 -2.46 -0.32
N THR A 145 -28.18 -2.98 -0.57
CA THR A 145 -27.34 -3.60 0.46
C THR A 145 -26.67 -2.56 1.35
N ALA A 146 -26.34 -1.38 0.85
CA ALA A 146 -25.75 -0.31 1.64
C ALA A 146 -26.75 0.32 2.62
N ALA A 147 -28.03 0.44 2.24
CA ALA A 147 -29.08 1.07 3.04
C ALA A 147 -29.16 0.53 4.49
N ASP A 148 -28.94 -0.77 4.64
CA ASP A 148 -29.11 -1.47 5.92
C ASP A 148 -27.78 -1.91 6.56
N CYS A 149 -26.62 -1.57 5.99
CA CYS A 149 -25.34 -1.94 6.58
C CYS A 149 -24.96 -1.03 7.78
N LYS A 150 -24.13 -1.56 8.69
CA LYS A 150 -23.50 -0.82 9.80
C LYS A 150 -22.40 0.11 9.31
N ALA A 151 -21.56 -0.39 8.40
CA ALA A 151 -20.48 0.33 7.76
C ALA A 151 -20.04 -0.38 6.47
N ILE A 152 -19.33 0.34 5.62
CA ILE A 152 -18.83 -0.15 4.34
C ILE A 152 -17.29 -0.20 4.37
N ILE A 153 -16.71 -1.31 3.96
CA ILE A 153 -15.28 -1.40 3.65
C ILE A 153 -15.10 -1.41 2.14
N SER A 154 -14.46 -0.37 1.60
CA SER A 154 -14.09 -0.28 0.19
C SER A 154 -12.72 -0.93 -0.01
N TRP A 155 -12.73 -2.18 -0.47
CA TRP A 155 -11.52 -2.93 -0.74
C TRP A 155 -10.88 -2.49 -2.06
N GLY A 156 -9.59 -2.19 -1.96
CA GLY A 156 -8.76 -1.83 -3.10
C GLY A 156 -9.04 -0.45 -3.66
N SER A 157 -8.20 -0.08 -4.62
CA SER A 157 -8.30 1.20 -5.31
C SER A 157 -9.54 1.28 -6.20
N CYS A 158 -10.14 0.15 -6.60
CA CYS A 158 -11.39 0.14 -7.38
C CYS A 158 -12.53 0.77 -6.59
N ALA A 159 -12.83 0.22 -5.39
CA ALA A 159 -13.92 0.72 -4.55
C ALA A 159 -13.57 2.07 -3.91
N SER A 160 -12.31 2.27 -3.55
CA SER A 160 -11.84 3.49 -2.90
C SER A 160 -11.86 4.69 -3.85
N TRP A 161 -11.35 4.54 -5.08
CA TRP A 161 -11.01 5.65 -5.99
C TRP A 161 -11.50 5.48 -7.43
N GLY A 162 -11.59 4.25 -7.94
CA GLY A 162 -12.00 3.95 -9.31
C GLY A 162 -11.06 2.96 -10.02
N CYS A 163 -9.77 3.03 -9.72
CA CYS A 163 -8.69 2.21 -10.32
C CYS A 163 -8.68 2.25 -11.86
N VAL A 164 -8.28 1.15 -12.49
CA VAL A 164 -7.90 1.09 -13.91
C VAL A 164 -9.08 1.38 -14.84
N GLN A 165 -10.27 0.89 -14.50
CA GLN A 165 -11.49 1.13 -15.26
C GLN A 165 -11.96 2.58 -15.22
N ALA A 166 -11.51 3.36 -14.23
CA ALA A 166 -11.78 4.79 -14.10
C ALA A 166 -10.67 5.68 -14.64
N ALA A 167 -9.54 5.11 -15.07
CA ALA A 167 -8.48 5.84 -15.76
C ALA A 167 -9.01 6.42 -17.08
N LYS A 168 -8.37 7.47 -17.61
CA LYS A 168 -8.80 8.10 -18.86
C LYS A 168 -8.92 7.05 -20.00
N PRO A 169 -10.02 7.05 -20.78
CA PRO A 169 -11.12 8.02 -20.79
C PRO A 169 -12.33 7.68 -19.87
N ASN A 170 -12.24 6.64 -19.04
CA ASN A 170 -13.34 6.12 -18.19
C ASN A 170 -14.64 5.82 -18.98
N PRO A 171 -14.60 4.84 -19.90
CA PRO A 171 -15.70 4.58 -20.84
C PRO A 171 -17.01 4.14 -20.17
N THR A 172 -16.93 3.45 -19.03
CA THR A 172 -18.10 2.93 -18.30
C THR A 172 -18.61 3.91 -17.23
N ARG A 173 -17.94 5.06 -17.07
CA ARG A 173 -18.13 5.97 -15.92
C ARG A 173 -18.05 5.22 -14.58
N ALA A 174 -17.07 4.33 -14.45
CA ALA A 174 -16.74 3.64 -13.21
C ALA A 174 -16.53 4.67 -12.09
N THR A 175 -17.32 4.54 -11.01
CA THR A 175 -17.43 5.56 -9.97
C THR A 175 -17.22 4.94 -8.58
N PRO A 176 -16.27 5.42 -7.76
CA PRO A 176 -15.99 4.82 -6.46
C PRO A 176 -17.18 4.88 -5.49
N VAL A 177 -17.21 3.97 -4.52
CA VAL A 177 -18.37 3.73 -3.64
C VAL A 177 -18.82 5.01 -2.92
N HIS A 178 -17.88 5.80 -2.42
CA HIS A 178 -18.16 7.05 -1.68
C HIS A 178 -18.77 8.18 -2.53
N LYS A 179 -18.86 8.01 -3.86
CA LYS A 179 -19.55 8.93 -4.78
C LYS A 179 -20.94 8.43 -5.17
N VAL A 180 -21.39 7.30 -4.61
CA VAL A 180 -22.70 6.70 -4.87
C VAL A 180 -23.47 6.46 -3.58
N ILE A 181 -22.77 6.11 -2.50
CA ILE A 181 -23.31 5.96 -1.15
C ILE A 181 -22.82 7.12 -0.28
N PHE A 182 -23.75 7.84 0.35
CA PHE A 182 -23.48 9.11 1.01
C PHE A 182 -23.84 9.12 2.51
N ASP A 183 -24.60 8.14 2.96
CA ASP A 183 -25.26 8.10 4.27
C ASP A 183 -24.70 7.00 5.19
N LYS A 184 -23.54 6.43 4.84
CA LYS A 184 -22.88 5.34 5.60
C LYS A 184 -21.42 5.66 5.90
N PRO A 185 -20.87 5.19 7.04
CA PRO A 185 -19.44 5.21 7.27
C PRO A 185 -18.71 4.34 6.24
N ILE A 186 -17.73 4.91 5.54
CA ILE A 186 -16.94 4.23 4.50
C ILE A 186 -15.46 4.21 4.88
N ILE A 187 -14.90 3.02 5.02
CA ILE A 187 -13.49 2.76 5.30
C ILE A 187 -12.83 2.42 3.97
N LYS A 188 -11.94 3.30 3.48
CA LYS A 188 -11.18 3.05 2.25
C LYS A 188 -9.91 2.29 2.59
N VAL A 189 -9.74 1.11 1.99
CA VAL A 189 -8.49 0.34 2.11
C VAL A 189 -7.88 0.19 0.72
N PRO A 190 -7.21 1.25 0.21
CA PRO A 190 -6.73 1.28 -1.16
C PRO A 190 -5.44 0.49 -1.37
N GLY A 191 -5.10 0.27 -2.64
CA GLY A 191 -4.05 -0.62 -3.11
C GLY A 191 -4.59 -1.48 -4.25
N CYS A 192 -3.75 -1.87 -5.20
CA CYS A 192 -4.14 -2.69 -6.34
C CYS A 192 -3.32 -3.99 -6.38
N PRO A 193 -3.57 -4.96 -5.49
CA PRO A 193 -4.53 -4.92 -4.37
C PRO A 193 -3.94 -4.27 -3.09
N PRO A 194 -4.72 -4.16 -1.99
CA PRO A 194 -4.17 -3.90 -0.67
C PRO A 194 -3.38 -5.12 -0.17
N ILE A 195 -2.45 -4.90 0.76
CA ILE A 195 -1.67 -5.98 1.38
C ILE A 195 -2.61 -6.91 2.17
N ALA A 196 -2.43 -8.22 2.04
CA ALA A 196 -3.28 -9.23 2.68
C ALA A 196 -3.40 -9.04 4.20
N GLU A 197 -2.26 -8.84 4.86
CA GLU A 197 -2.15 -8.62 6.32
C GLU A 197 -2.81 -7.30 6.73
N VAL A 198 -2.81 -6.28 5.86
CA VAL A 198 -3.52 -5.01 6.10
C VAL A 198 -5.03 -5.22 6.05
N MET A 199 -5.52 -6.00 5.07
CA MET A 199 -6.95 -6.30 4.95
C MET A 199 -7.47 -7.05 6.18
N THR A 200 -6.78 -8.13 6.58
CA THR A 200 -7.19 -8.91 7.75
C THR A 200 -7.04 -8.12 9.05
N ALA A 201 -5.99 -7.30 9.19
CA ALA A 201 -5.84 -6.40 10.33
C ALA A 201 -7.00 -5.41 10.48
N VAL A 202 -7.44 -4.75 9.41
CA VAL A 202 -8.58 -3.81 9.47
C VAL A 202 -9.84 -4.53 9.98
N VAL A 203 -10.12 -5.72 9.46
CA VAL A 203 -11.25 -6.53 9.91
C VAL A 203 -11.09 -6.92 11.38
N THR A 204 -9.95 -7.48 11.77
CA THR A 204 -9.72 -7.91 13.15
C THR A 204 -9.78 -6.75 14.14
N TYR A 205 -9.30 -5.56 13.77
CA TYR A 205 -9.43 -4.36 14.58
C TYR A 205 -10.90 -4.03 14.84
N MET A 206 -11.71 -3.99 13.79
CA MET A 206 -13.14 -3.67 13.89
C MET A 206 -13.88 -4.68 14.77
N LEU A 207 -13.57 -5.97 14.63
CA LEU A 207 -14.18 -7.03 15.44
C LEU A 207 -13.75 -6.96 16.92
N THR A 208 -12.46 -6.75 17.17
CA THR A 208 -11.89 -6.71 18.52
C THR A 208 -12.44 -5.52 19.30
N PHE A 209 -12.41 -4.34 18.69
CA PHE A 209 -12.73 -3.08 19.38
C PHE A 209 -14.16 -2.62 19.20
N ASP A 210 -14.93 -3.28 18.32
CA ASP A 210 -16.30 -2.91 17.95
C ASP A 210 -16.43 -1.42 17.60
N LYS A 211 -15.43 -0.93 16.87
CA LYS A 211 -15.35 0.45 16.38
C LYS A 211 -14.56 0.50 15.08
N LEU A 212 -14.79 1.57 14.31
CA LEU A 212 -14.01 1.84 13.13
C LEU A 212 -12.57 2.23 13.49
N PRO A 213 -11.57 1.86 12.69
CA PRO A 213 -10.22 2.37 12.86
C PRO A 213 -10.19 3.90 12.72
N GLU A 214 -9.22 4.54 13.35
CA GLU A 214 -9.00 5.97 13.13
C GLU A 214 -8.64 6.20 11.66
N LEU A 215 -9.40 7.06 10.99
CA LEU A 215 -9.25 7.34 9.56
C LEU A 215 -8.53 8.68 9.34
N ASP A 216 -7.73 8.76 8.29
CA ASP A 216 -7.26 10.04 7.79
C ASP A 216 -8.38 10.82 7.09
N ARG A 217 -8.07 12.06 6.65
CA ARG A 217 -9.03 12.93 5.96
C ARG A 217 -9.59 12.35 4.65
N GLN A 218 -8.98 11.29 4.10
CA GLN A 218 -9.42 10.61 2.89
C GLN A 218 -10.27 9.37 3.21
N GLY A 219 -10.42 9.02 4.48
CA GLY A 219 -11.16 7.84 4.94
C GLY A 219 -10.31 6.56 4.99
N ARG A 220 -8.97 6.67 5.02
CA ARG A 220 -8.05 5.53 5.06
C ARG A 220 -7.59 5.22 6.50
N PRO A 221 -7.48 3.95 6.93
CA PRO A 221 -6.97 3.61 8.26
C PRO A 221 -5.56 4.18 8.52
N LYS A 222 -5.42 5.09 9.49
CA LYS A 222 -4.14 5.76 9.78
C LYS A 222 -3.01 4.80 10.13
N MET A 223 -3.35 3.66 10.76
CA MET A 223 -2.37 2.66 11.16
C MET A 223 -1.54 2.08 9.98
N PHE A 224 -2.09 2.10 8.75
CA PHE A 224 -1.42 1.58 7.56
C PHE A 224 -1.18 2.64 6.47
N TYR A 225 -1.99 3.71 6.46
CA TYR A 225 -1.95 4.75 5.45
C TYR A 225 -1.54 6.13 6.00
N GLY A 226 -1.06 6.19 7.26
CA GLY A 226 -0.63 7.44 7.89
C GLY A 226 0.77 7.92 7.48
N GLN A 227 1.57 7.05 6.85
CA GLN A 227 2.94 7.35 6.41
C GLN A 227 3.13 7.01 4.94
N ARG A 228 4.08 7.69 4.29
CA ARG A 228 4.43 7.41 2.89
C ARG A 228 5.37 6.21 2.81
N ILE A 229 5.32 5.50 1.68
CA ILE A 229 6.27 4.44 1.35
C ILE A 229 7.72 4.91 1.50
N HIS A 230 8.02 6.11 0.99
CA HIS A 230 9.36 6.69 1.02
C HIS A 230 9.89 7.02 2.42
N ASP A 231 9.01 7.33 3.36
CA ASP A 231 9.39 7.71 4.73
C ASP A 231 9.86 6.50 5.56
N LYS A 232 9.60 5.29 5.07
CA LYS A 232 10.05 4.02 5.67
C LYS A 232 10.79 3.10 4.69
N CYS A 233 11.18 3.62 3.53
CA CYS A 233 11.86 2.83 2.52
C CYS A 233 13.30 2.46 2.96
N TYR A 234 13.67 1.19 2.87
CA TYR A 234 15.02 0.74 3.21
C TYR A 234 16.11 1.29 2.27
N ARG A 235 15.76 1.68 1.04
CA ARG A 235 16.67 2.35 0.08
C ARG A 235 16.77 3.86 0.30
N ARG A 236 16.18 4.39 1.37
CA ARG A 236 16.18 5.83 1.68
C ARG A 236 17.59 6.42 1.86
N PRO A 237 18.55 5.74 2.51
CA PRO A 237 19.92 6.24 2.59
C PRO A 237 20.55 6.51 1.21
N HIS A 238 20.32 5.64 0.22
CA HIS A 238 20.79 5.88 -1.16
C HIS A 238 20.13 7.11 -1.80
N PHE A 239 18.83 7.34 -1.55
CA PHE A 239 18.16 8.56 -2.01
C PHE A 239 18.82 9.81 -1.43
N ASP A 240 19.05 9.82 -0.11
CA ASP A 240 19.65 10.95 0.61
C ASP A 240 21.12 11.16 0.21
N ALA A 241 21.84 10.10 -0.18
CA ALA A 241 23.20 10.17 -0.72
C ALA A 241 23.26 10.67 -2.18
N GLY A 242 22.15 10.60 -2.91
CA GLY A 242 22.13 10.90 -4.35
C GLY A 242 22.54 9.71 -5.23
N GLN A 243 22.47 8.49 -4.69
CA GLN A 243 22.82 7.23 -5.31
C GLN A 243 21.58 6.59 -5.95
N PHE A 244 21.51 6.61 -7.29
CA PHE A 244 20.33 6.15 -8.02
C PHE A 244 20.68 5.10 -9.05
N VAL A 245 19.70 4.25 -9.30
CA VAL A 245 19.60 3.48 -10.55
C VAL A 245 19.25 4.44 -11.67
N GLU A 246 19.94 4.34 -12.80
CA GLU A 246 19.67 5.15 -14.00
C GLU A 246 19.17 4.30 -15.17
N GLU A 247 19.55 3.02 -15.21
CA GLU A 247 19.08 2.03 -16.19
C GLU A 247 18.77 0.70 -15.52
N TRP A 248 17.89 -0.11 -16.13
CA TRP A 248 17.60 -1.44 -15.61
C TRP A 248 18.83 -2.35 -15.73
N ASP A 249 19.14 -3.06 -14.65
CA ASP A 249 20.31 -3.96 -14.54
C ASP A 249 21.69 -3.26 -14.63
N ASP A 250 21.76 -1.94 -14.42
CA ASP A 250 23.03 -1.27 -14.16
C ASP A 250 23.65 -1.73 -12.82
N ASP A 251 24.92 -1.38 -12.58
CA ASP A 251 25.59 -1.77 -11.34
C ASP A 251 24.89 -1.19 -10.11
N GLN A 252 24.27 -0.01 -10.23
CA GLN A 252 23.50 0.63 -9.15
C GLN A 252 22.25 -0.19 -8.79
N ALA A 253 21.57 -0.78 -9.78
CA ALA A 253 20.43 -1.66 -9.60
C ALA A 253 20.83 -2.95 -8.89
N ARG A 254 21.96 -3.54 -9.32
CA ARG A 254 22.56 -4.74 -8.71
C ARG A 254 23.00 -4.49 -7.27
N MET A 255 23.42 -3.27 -6.94
CA MET A 255 23.73 -2.84 -5.58
C MET A 255 22.51 -2.39 -4.76
N GLY A 256 21.31 -2.36 -5.33
CA GLY A 256 20.09 -2.01 -4.62
C GLY A 256 19.90 -0.51 -4.36
N TYR A 257 20.44 0.36 -5.22
CA TYR A 257 20.33 1.82 -5.09
C TYR A 257 18.91 2.34 -5.29
N CYS A 258 18.69 3.62 -5.03
CA CYS A 258 17.36 4.22 -5.07
C CYS A 258 16.77 4.25 -6.49
N LEU A 259 15.49 3.88 -6.60
CA LEU A 259 14.72 3.83 -7.86
C LEU A 259 14.02 5.14 -8.21
N TYR A 260 14.37 6.25 -7.56
CA TYR A 260 13.69 7.53 -7.79
C TYR A 260 13.84 8.01 -9.25
N LYS A 261 15.05 7.91 -9.82
CA LYS A 261 15.30 8.28 -11.22
C LYS A 261 14.59 7.34 -12.22
N MET A 262 14.24 6.13 -11.80
CA MET A 262 13.43 5.16 -12.56
C MET A 262 11.92 5.40 -12.42
N GLY A 263 11.50 6.52 -11.81
CA GLY A 263 10.11 6.95 -11.71
C GLY A 263 9.37 6.50 -10.46
N CYS A 264 10.06 5.99 -9.43
CA CYS A 264 9.42 5.56 -8.19
C CYS A 264 8.53 6.66 -7.56
N LYS A 265 7.23 6.37 -7.43
CA LYS A 265 6.19 7.22 -6.84
C LYS A 265 6.02 7.04 -5.32
N GLY A 266 6.91 6.28 -4.69
CA GLY A 266 6.92 6.07 -3.24
C GLY A 266 6.88 7.37 -2.41
N PRO A 267 7.53 8.47 -2.84
CA PRO A 267 7.46 9.75 -2.13
C PRO A 267 6.11 10.44 -2.07
N THR A 268 5.14 10.04 -2.88
CA THR A 268 3.78 10.60 -2.88
C THR A 268 2.71 9.55 -2.60
N THR A 269 3.11 8.35 -2.15
CA THR A 269 2.23 7.20 -1.95
C THR A 269 2.18 6.81 -0.48
N TYR A 270 0.97 6.77 0.10
CA TYR A 270 0.72 6.28 1.45
C TYR A 270 0.28 4.82 1.40
N ASN A 271 1.05 3.96 2.06
CA ASN A 271 0.76 2.54 2.23
C ASN A 271 1.78 1.93 3.21
N ALA A 272 1.62 0.66 3.54
CA ALA A 272 2.49 -0.09 4.44
C ALA A 272 3.53 -0.98 3.73
N CYS A 273 3.67 -0.91 2.40
CA CYS A 273 4.52 -1.84 1.64
C CYS A 273 6.00 -1.81 2.06
N SER A 274 6.55 -0.68 2.51
CA SER A 274 7.95 -0.60 2.96
C SER A 274 8.16 -1.03 4.42
N THR A 275 7.09 -1.30 5.16
CA THR A 275 7.13 -1.75 6.55
C THR A 275 6.61 -3.17 6.69
N VAL A 276 5.32 -3.39 6.42
CA VAL A 276 4.65 -4.69 6.43
C VAL A 276 5.12 -5.59 5.29
N ARG A 277 5.45 -4.99 4.13
CA ARG A 277 5.80 -5.70 2.89
C ARG A 277 4.63 -6.57 2.39
N TRP A 278 4.90 -7.51 1.51
CA TRP A 278 3.92 -8.37 0.86
C TRP A 278 4.27 -9.83 1.08
N ASN A 279 3.22 -10.65 1.18
CA ASN A 279 3.29 -12.12 1.25
C ASN A 279 4.13 -12.59 2.43
N ASP A 280 3.62 -12.42 3.66
CA ASP A 280 4.33 -12.79 4.90
C ASP A 280 5.70 -12.08 5.04
N GLY A 281 5.74 -10.81 4.66
CA GLY A 281 6.95 -10.00 4.81
C GLY A 281 8.05 -10.27 3.79
N VAL A 282 7.83 -11.11 2.78
CA VAL A 282 8.88 -11.59 1.85
C VAL A 282 9.50 -10.46 1.02
N SER A 283 8.68 -9.69 0.30
CA SER A 283 9.18 -8.59 -0.55
C SER A 283 8.15 -7.48 -0.73
N PHE A 284 8.49 -6.45 -1.48
CA PHE A 284 7.58 -5.44 -2.01
C PHE A 284 8.20 -4.83 -3.28
N PRO A 285 7.47 -4.04 -4.10
CA PRO A 285 7.95 -3.63 -5.43
C PRO A 285 9.38 -3.08 -5.46
N ILE A 286 9.72 -2.16 -4.55
CA ILE A 286 11.04 -1.52 -4.50
C ILE A 286 12.13 -2.52 -4.11
N GLN A 287 11.84 -3.46 -3.21
CA GLN A 287 12.78 -4.52 -2.85
C GLN A 287 13.07 -5.44 -4.04
N SER A 288 12.05 -5.75 -4.84
CA SER A 288 12.17 -6.53 -6.07
C SER A 288 12.67 -5.72 -7.28
N GLY A 289 13.21 -4.51 -7.07
CA GLY A 289 13.88 -3.74 -8.12
C GLY A 289 12.98 -2.82 -8.97
N HIS A 290 11.67 -2.76 -8.72
CA HIS A 290 10.77 -1.88 -9.46
C HIS A 290 10.30 -0.68 -8.62
N GLY A 291 10.26 0.51 -9.21
CA GLY A 291 9.72 1.70 -8.56
C GLY A 291 8.27 1.51 -8.10
N CYS A 292 7.89 2.10 -6.98
CA CYS A 292 6.48 2.13 -6.58
C CYS A 292 5.67 2.90 -7.65
N ILE A 293 4.52 2.35 -8.06
CA ILE A 293 3.64 2.98 -9.07
C ILE A 293 2.56 3.88 -8.45
N GLY A 294 2.46 3.91 -7.12
CA GLY A 294 1.46 4.70 -6.40
C GLY A 294 0.06 4.10 -6.38
N CYS A 295 -0.05 2.77 -6.44
CA CYS A 295 -1.34 2.08 -6.63
C CYS A 295 -2.38 2.29 -5.52
N SER A 296 -2.02 2.84 -4.36
CA SER A 296 -2.95 3.18 -3.27
C SER A 296 -3.43 4.64 -3.27
N GLU A 297 -2.96 5.46 -4.23
CA GLU A 297 -3.35 6.86 -4.37
C GLU A 297 -4.43 7.05 -5.42
N ASP A 298 -5.27 8.06 -5.21
CA ASP A 298 -6.32 8.45 -6.16
C ASP A 298 -5.72 8.86 -7.51
N GLY A 299 -6.34 8.39 -8.60
CA GLY A 299 -5.97 8.70 -9.97
C GLY A 299 -4.57 8.28 -10.40
N PHE A 300 -3.91 7.33 -9.72
CA PHE A 300 -2.50 7.01 -9.98
C PHE A 300 -2.20 6.59 -11.43
N TRP A 301 -3.16 6.01 -12.14
CA TRP A 301 -3.06 5.65 -13.56
C TRP A 301 -2.85 6.86 -14.49
N ASP A 302 -3.33 8.04 -14.10
CA ASP A 302 -3.35 9.25 -14.93
C ASP A 302 -2.30 10.30 -14.49
N LYS A 303 -1.36 9.93 -13.61
CA LYS A 303 -0.30 10.82 -13.09
C LYS A 303 0.98 10.83 -13.94
N GLY A 304 0.83 10.64 -15.25
CA GLY A 304 1.96 10.50 -16.19
C GLY A 304 2.56 9.10 -16.17
N SER A 305 3.69 8.91 -16.86
CA SER A 305 4.34 7.59 -16.94
C SER A 305 4.79 7.12 -15.56
N PHE A 306 4.70 5.82 -15.31
CA PHE A 306 5.30 5.23 -14.11
C PHE A 306 6.81 5.42 -14.05
N TYR A 307 7.47 5.63 -15.19
CA TYR A 307 8.92 5.82 -15.29
C TYR A 307 9.36 7.29 -15.25
N ASP A 308 8.42 8.24 -15.32
CA ASP A 308 8.73 9.66 -15.16
C ASP A 308 9.00 9.98 -13.69
N ARG A 309 9.96 10.88 -13.43
CA ARG A 309 10.28 11.31 -12.06
C ARG A 309 9.12 12.10 -11.46
N VAL A 310 8.97 11.98 -10.13
CA VAL A 310 8.11 12.90 -9.38
C VAL A 310 8.80 14.25 -9.30
N THR A 311 8.28 15.26 -9.98
CA THR A 311 8.94 16.56 -10.24
C THR A 311 8.98 17.50 -9.03
N ASP A 312 8.08 17.34 -8.06
CA ASP A 312 7.87 18.33 -7.00
C ASP A 312 8.66 18.05 -5.71
N ILE A 313 9.67 17.16 -5.79
CA ILE A 313 10.48 16.77 -4.62
C ILE A 313 11.84 17.41 -4.75
N LYS A 314 12.17 18.30 -3.80
CA LYS A 314 13.51 18.87 -3.67
C LYS A 314 14.45 17.78 -3.14
N GLN A 315 15.22 17.19 -4.03
CA GLN A 315 16.26 16.23 -3.67
C GLN A 315 17.46 16.96 -3.07
N PHE A 316 18.00 16.43 -1.96
CA PHE A 316 19.24 16.91 -1.34
C PHE A 316 20.21 15.73 -1.26
N GLY A 317 21.18 15.65 -2.18
CA GLY A 317 22.15 14.55 -2.24
C GLY A 317 23.40 14.90 -1.45
N VAL A 318 23.54 14.38 -0.23
CA VAL A 318 24.65 14.73 0.67
C VAL A 318 26.00 14.30 0.08
N GLU A 319 26.11 13.05 -0.37
CA GLU A 319 27.37 12.52 -0.94
C GLU A 319 27.62 13.06 -2.34
N ALA A 320 26.61 13.08 -3.22
CA ALA A 320 26.76 13.64 -4.57
C ALA A 320 27.25 15.10 -4.56
N ASN A 321 26.84 15.89 -3.56
CA ASN A 321 27.35 17.24 -3.38
C ASN A 321 28.79 17.24 -2.85
N ALA A 322 29.12 16.36 -1.90
CA ALA A 322 30.45 16.23 -1.34
C ALA A 322 31.48 15.81 -2.41
N ASP A 323 31.16 14.81 -3.23
CA ASP A 323 32.01 14.33 -4.34
C ASP A 323 32.22 15.41 -5.40
N LYS A 324 31.16 16.17 -5.73
CA LYS A 324 31.27 17.29 -6.66
C LYS A 324 32.20 18.39 -6.11
N VAL A 325 32.06 18.74 -4.83
CA VAL A 325 32.92 19.74 -4.18
C VAL A 325 34.36 19.23 -4.08
N GLY A 326 34.55 17.98 -3.63
CA GLY A 326 35.85 17.34 -3.51
C GLY A 326 36.58 17.20 -4.85
N GLY A 327 35.88 16.74 -5.89
CA GLY A 327 36.39 16.65 -7.25
C GLY A 327 36.76 18.02 -7.83
N THR A 328 35.93 19.04 -7.60
CA THR A 328 36.23 20.42 -8.03
C THR A 328 37.48 20.96 -7.31
N ALA A 329 37.56 20.77 -5.98
CA ALA A 329 38.71 21.21 -5.20
C ALA A 329 40.00 20.49 -5.64
N ALA A 330 39.94 19.17 -5.84
CA ALA A 330 41.06 18.38 -6.32
C ALA A 330 41.52 18.84 -7.72
N ALA A 331 40.59 19.13 -8.63
CA ALA A 331 40.91 19.66 -9.96
C ALA A 331 41.59 21.03 -9.88
N VAL A 332 41.09 21.94 -9.04
CA VAL A 332 41.70 23.28 -8.83
C VAL A 332 43.11 23.16 -8.26
N VAL A 333 43.31 22.33 -7.23
CA VAL A 333 44.64 22.10 -6.64
C VAL A 333 45.58 21.46 -7.66
N GLY A 334 45.13 20.44 -8.38
CA GLY A 334 45.91 19.77 -9.42
C GLY A 334 46.35 20.72 -10.53
N ALA A 335 45.44 21.55 -11.04
CA ALA A 335 45.75 22.56 -12.05
C ALA A 335 46.75 23.61 -11.52
N SER A 336 46.56 24.05 -10.27
CA SER A 336 47.45 25.02 -9.63
C SER A 336 48.87 24.48 -9.43
N VAL A 337 48.99 23.22 -8.98
CA VAL A 337 50.28 22.53 -8.83
C VAL A 337 50.96 22.33 -10.18
N ALA A 338 50.23 21.88 -11.21
CA ALA A 338 50.76 21.71 -12.56
C ALA A 338 51.25 23.04 -13.16
N ALA A 339 50.46 24.12 -13.01
CA ALA A 339 50.84 25.45 -13.45
C ALA A 339 52.09 25.96 -12.71
N HIS A 340 52.16 25.79 -11.39
CA HIS A 340 53.33 26.18 -10.60
C HIS A 340 54.58 25.41 -11.02
N ALA A 341 54.47 24.10 -11.27
CA ALA A 341 55.56 23.27 -11.76
C ALA A 341 56.06 23.73 -13.14
N ALA A 342 55.13 24.04 -14.07
CA ALA A 342 55.48 24.54 -15.40
C ALA A 342 56.19 25.90 -15.34
N VAL A 343 55.70 26.84 -14.52
CA VAL A 343 56.32 28.15 -14.31
C VAL A 343 57.72 27.98 -13.70
N THR A 344 57.87 27.09 -12.72
CA THR A 344 59.17 26.82 -12.07
C THR A 344 60.17 26.20 -13.04
N ALA A 345 59.74 25.29 -13.91
CA ALA A 345 60.59 24.70 -14.95
C ALA A 345 61.05 25.75 -15.97
N LEU A 346 60.15 26.64 -16.42
CA LEU A 346 60.46 27.75 -17.32
C LEU A 346 61.41 28.76 -16.67
N ALA A 347 61.22 29.09 -15.39
CA ALA A 347 62.11 29.98 -14.64
C ALA A 347 63.52 29.40 -14.52
N ARG A 348 63.65 28.11 -14.17
CA ARG A 348 64.94 27.40 -14.10
C ARG A 348 65.63 27.30 -15.47
N ALA A 349 64.87 27.08 -16.53
CA ALA A 349 65.40 27.07 -17.90
C ALA A 349 65.97 28.45 -18.30
N ARG A 350 65.27 29.54 -17.95
CA ARG A 350 65.74 30.92 -18.15
C ARG A 350 66.97 31.27 -17.31
N GLN A 351 67.07 30.75 -16.09
CA GLN A 351 68.25 30.94 -15.24
C GLN A 351 69.50 30.25 -15.80
N LYS A 352 69.34 29.11 -16.49
CA LYS A 352 70.44 28.42 -17.18
C LYS A 352 70.90 29.09 -18.47
N THR A 353 70.12 30.02 -19.03
CA THR A 353 70.45 30.73 -20.28
C THR A 353 70.89 32.18 -20.06
N GLY A 354 71.03 32.64 -18.80
CA GLY A 354 71.44 34.00 -18.43
C GLY A 354 72.93 34.14 -18.10
N ILE A 355 73.70 34.49 -19.13
CA ILE A 355 75.01 35.19 -19.22
C ILE A 355 75.68 35.65 -17.90
N ASP A 356 76.87 35.11 -17.63
CA ASP A 356 77.92 35.71 -16.80
C ASP A 356 78.34 37.08 -17.37
N THR A 357 78.20 38.15 -16.57
CA THR A 357 78.92 39.42 -16.81
C THR A 357 80.01 39.54 -15.75
N PRO A 358 81.30 39.54 -16.10
CA PRO A 358 82.34 39.76 -15.11
C PRO A 358 82.37 41.24 -14.72
N LYS A 359 82.41 41.48 -13.40
CA LYS A 359 82.73 42.77 -12.80
C LYS A 359 84.17 43.15 -13.19
N GLY A 360 84.34 44.35 -13.74
CA GLY A 360 85.65 44.98 -13.87
C GLY A 360 86.10 45.57 -12.53
N GLU A 361 87.32 45.25 -12.12
CA GLU A 361 88.14 45.99 -11.16
C GLU A 361 89.36 46.52 -11.91
N ASP A 362 89.61 47.83 -11.69
CA ASP A 362 90.79 48.68 -11.91
C ASP A 362 91.60 48.65 -13.22
#